data_AF-Q13VU4-F1
#
_entry.id   AF-Q13VU4-F1
#
_cell.length_a   1.000
_cell.length_b   1.000
_cell.length_c   1.000
_cell.angle_alpha   90.00
_cell.angle_beta   90.00
_cell.angle_gamma   90.00
#
_symmetry.space_group_name_H-M   'P 1'
#
loop_
_entity.id
_entity.type
_entity.pdbx_description
1 polymer ?
#
loop_
_entity_poly.entity_id
_entity_poly.type
_entity_poly.pdbx_seq_one_letter_code
_entity_poly.pdbx_strand_id
1 'polypeptide(L)'
;MELDYQQGMEPYGARTCTARRNRGGDQLHLCPKASIDEIIRQSRAAVAWLYRNAQRYNVDPDRIYVAGHSAGGHQVGMIALTDWQADYGLPPDLVKGDVPVSGLFDLTPFRYSWLQPKLQLDHDTIFRQSPLFHVPTDTSRFPLVITVGGDEPPDFQRQSTAFADAWRAAGAQVRQLDQHNCNHFTAVAGFEDPESRLVQAVLELMDG
;
A
#
# COMPACT_ATOMS: atom_id res chain seq x y z
N MET A 1 -9.41 9.99 13.59
CA MET A 1 -8.95 10.02 12.18
C MET A 1 -9.90 10.91 11.39
N GLU A 2 -9.48 12.12 11.03
CA GLU A 2 -10.14 12.92 10.00
C GLU A 2 -9.59 12.47 8.66
N LEU A 3 -10.49 12.20 7.72
CA LEU A 3 -10.15 11.95 6.34
C LEU A 3 -10.31 13.28 5.61
N ASP A 4 -9.24 13.78 5.02
CA ASP A 4 -9.29 14.96 4.17
C ASP A 4 -9.67 14.49 2.77
N TYR A 5 -10.79 14.99 2.26
CA TYR A 5 -11.33 14.58 0.98
C TYR A 5 -10.77 15.50 -0.09
N GLN A 6 -9.93 14.98 -0.99
CA GLN A 6 -9.54 15.71 -2.19
C GLN A 6 -10.33 15.17 -3.38
N GLN A 7 -11.03 16.06 -4.08
CA GLN A 7 -11.71 15.78 -5.34
C GLN A 7 -10.67 15.59 -6.46
N GLY A 8 -9.96 14.46 -6.46
CA GLY A 8 -8.91 14.18 -7.45
C GLY A 8 -9.41 13.53 -8.75
N MET A 9 -10.47 12.70 -8.70
CA MET A 9 -10.91 11.86 -9.82
C MET A 9 -12.45 11.80 -10.00
N GLU A 10 -13.13 12.93 -9.80
CA GLU A 10 -14.60 13.07 -9.97
C GLU A 10 -15.17 12.52 -11.30
N PRO A 11 -14.56 12.68 -12.50
CA PRO A 11 -15.17 12.14 -13.72
C PRO A 11 -15.23 10.60 -13.78
N TYR A 12 -14.53 9.89 -12.89
CA TYR A 12 -14.47 8.43 -12.84
C TYR A 12 -15.18 7.84 -11.61
N GLY A 13 -15.86 8.66 -10.80
CA GLY A 13 -16.56 8.21 -9.59
C GLY A 13 -15.63 7.71 -8.47
N ALA A 14 -14.32 7.86 -8.64
CA ALA A 14 -13.31 7.46 -7.67
C ALA A 14 -13.10 8.58 -6.65
N ARG A 15 -13.22 8.22 -5.37
CA ARG A 15 -13.01 9.15 -4.28
C ARG A 15 -11.76 8.78 -3.49
N THR A 16 -10.73 9.61 -3.60
CA THR A 16 -9.47 9.37 -2.91
C THR A 16 -9.61 9.77 -1.44
N CYS A 17 -9.46 8.78 -0.56
CA CYS A 17 -9.46 9.01 0.87
C CYS A 17 -8.03 9.06 1.38
N THR A 18 -7.50 10.25 1.66
CA THR A 18 -6.17 10.38 2.24
C THR A 18 -6.29 10.46 3.76
N ALA A 19 -5.72 9.49 4.47
CA ALA A 19 -5.54 9.60 5.91
C ALA A 19 -4.50 10.69 6.19
N ARG A 20 -4.94 11.91 6.50
CA ARG A 20 -4.09 13.00 7.00
C ARG A 20 -4.20 13.14 8.52
N ARG A 21 -3.14 13.70 9.12
CA ARG A 21 -3.01 13.94 10.56
C ARG A 21 -4.27 14.62 11.12
N ASN A 22 -4.91 13.96 12.07
CA ASN A 22 -5.97 14.54 12.88
C ASN A 22 -5.43 15.72 13.69
N ARG A 23 -6.15 16.85 13.76
CA ARG A 23 -5.85 17.95 14.72
C ARG A 23 -6.24 17.59 16.17
N GLY A 24 -6.76 16.39 16.43
CA GLY A 24 -7.12 15.89 17.76
C GLY A 24 -6.51 14.52 18.06
N GLY A 25 -5.57 14.49 19.01
CA GLY A 25 -5.28 13.38 19.93
C GLY A 25 -4.58 12.13 19.40
N ASP A 26 -5.10 11.49 18.36
CA ASP A 26 -4.65 10.16 17.95
C ASP A 26 -3.57 10.31 16.86
N GLN A 27 -2.33 10.45 17.29
CA GLN A 27 -1.17 10.55 16.42
C GLN A 27 -0.89 9.18 15.76
N LEU A 28 -0.87 9.09 14.42
CA LEU A 28 -0.13 8.03 13.75
C LEU A 28 1.34 8.22 14.13
N HIS A 29 1.81 7.39 15.04
CA HIS A 29 3.18 7.44 15.51
C HIS A 29 4.10 6.84 14.44
N LEU A 30 5.16 7.55 14.09
CA LEU A 30 6.23 7.03 13.24
C LEU A 30 7.34 6.46 14.11
N CYS A 31 8.16 5.57 13.55
CA CYS A 31 9.38 5.12 14.22
C CYS A 31 10.26 6.33 14.64
N PRO A 32 10.86 6.32 15.83
CA PRO A 32 10.90 5.22 16.80
C PRO A 32 9.75 5.23 17.84
N LYS A 33 8.80 6.16 17.74
CA LYS A 33 7.72 6.31 18.74
C LYS A 33 6.69 5.19 18.68
N ALA A 34 6.56 4.52 17.53
CA ALA A 34 5.86 3.26 17.36
C ALA A 34 6.74 2.27 16.59
N SER A 35 6.57 0.99 16.90
CA SER A 35 7.19 -0.09 16.13
C SER A 35 6.53 -0.21 14.75
N ILE A 36 7.21 -0.88 13.81
CA ILE A 36 6.60 -1.19 12.49
C ILE A 36 5.34 -2.05 12.68
N ASP A 37 5.36 -3.00 13.62
CA ASP A 37 4.17 -3.81 13.95
C ASP A 37 2.96 -2.92 14.30
N GLU A 38 3.15 -1.90 15.14
CA GLU A 38 2.08 -0.98 15.53
C GLU A 38 1.62 -0.10 14.36
N ILE A 39 2.55 0.36 13.52
CA ILE A 39 2.22 1.15 12.33
C ILE A 39 1.34 0.31 11.38
N ILE A 40 1.72 -0.94 11.10
CA ILE A 40 0.92 -1.83 10.25
C ILE A 40 -0.45 -2.13 10.87
N ARG A 41 -0.50 -2.39 12.18
CA ARG A 41 -1.77 -2.59 12.90
C ARG A 41 -2.69 -1.36 12.78
N GLN A 42 -2.14 -0.15 12.87
CA GLN A 42 -2.88 1.09 12.69
C GLN A 42 -3.39 1.26 11.26
N SER A 43 -2.57 0.97 10.25
CA SER A 43 -2.99 1.06 8.84
C SER A 43 -4.13 0.08 8.52
N ARG A 44 -4.05 -1.17 9.00
CA ARG A 44 -5.14 -2.15 8.88
C ARG A 44 -6.41 -1.69 9.60
N ALA A 45 -6.27 -1.19 10.83
CA ALA A 45 -7.39 -0.66 11.60
C ALA A 45 -8.06 0.55 10.91
N ALA A 46 -7.29 1.39 10.22
CA ALA A 46 -7.82 2.52 9.46
C ALA A 46 -8.70 2.07 8.29
N VAL A 47 -8.26 1.06 7.52
CA VAL A 47 -9.04 0.45 6.43
C VAL A 47 -10.33 -0.20 6.97
N ALA A 48 -10.23 -0.99 8.05
CA ALA A 48 -11.39 -1.57 8.71
C ALA A 48 -12.38 -0.52 9.24
N TRP A 49 -11.87 0.59 9.77
CA TRP A 49 -12.70 1.71 10.22
C TRP A 49 -13.39 2.39 9.03
N LEU A 50 -12.69 2.61 7.91
CA LEU A 50 -13.27 3.20 6.71
C LEU A 50 -14.45 2.36 6.21
N TYR A 51 -14.26 1.05 6.09
CA TYR A 51 -15.33 0.11 5.70
C TYR A 51 -16.56 0.24 6.61
N ARG A 52 -16.35 0.19 7.94
CA ARG A 52 -17.44 0.29 8.94
C ARG A 52 -18.16 1.65 8.92
N ASN A 53 -17.50 2.70 8.43
CA ASN A 53 -18.05 4.05 8.36
C ASN A 53 -18.36 4.49 6.92
N ALA A 54 -18.30 3.58 5.94
CA ALA A 54 -18.33 3.93 4.52
C ALA A 54 -19.59 4.75 4.16
N GLN A 55 -20.76 4.32 4.65
CA GLN A 55 -22.03 5.03 4.46
C GLN A 55 -22.00 6.48 4.98
N ARG A 56 -21.34 6.73 6.12
CA ARG A 56 -21.25 8.08 6.70
C ARG A 56 -20.46 9.03 5.82
N TYR A 57 -19.49 8.52 5.07
CA TYR A 57 -18.59 9.31 4.23
C TYR A 57 -18.93 9.19 2.73
N ASN A 58 -20.07 8.60 2.38
CA ASN A 58 -20.46 8.34 0.99
C ASN A 58 -19.35 7.62 0.20
N VAL A 59 -18.73 6.63 0.85
CA VAL A 59 -17.79 5.68 0.25
C VAL A 59 -18.57 4.39 -0.02
N ASP A 60 -18.34 3.82 -1.20
CA ASP A 60 -18.86 2.50 -1.55
C ASP A 60 -17.98 1.43 -0.86
N PRO A 61 -18.51 0.66 0.11
CA PRO A 61 -17.73 -0.35 0.83
C PRO A 61 -17.26 -1.50 -0.08
N ASP A 62 -17.85 -1.67 -1.26
CA ASP A 62 -17.46 -2.68 -2.24
C ASP A 62 -16.42 -2.17 -3.25
N ARG A 63 -15.93 -0.93 -3.09
CA ARG A 63 -14.95 -0.30 -3.98
C ARG A 63 -13.79 0.34 -3.21
N ILE A 64 -13.22 -0.38 -2.26
CA ILE A 64 -12.06 0.06 -1.47
C ILE A 64 -10.76 -0.43 -2.12
N TYR A 65 -9.90 0.51 -2.52
CA TYR A 65 -8.57 0.28 -3.08
C TYR A 65 -7.52 1.01 -2.23
N VAL A 66 -6.33 0.44 -2.08
CA VAL A 66 -5.29 1.04 -1.22
C VAL A 66 -4.03 1.34 -2.02
N ALA A 67 -3.58 2.59 -1.95
CA ALA A 67 -2.36 3.05 -2.60
C ALA A 67 -1.41 3.66 -1.56
N GLY A 68 -0.11 3.60 -1.82
CA GLY A 68 0.88 4.10 -0.88
C GLY A 68 2.27 4.15 -1.47
N HIS A 69 3.05 5.15 -1.05
CA HIS A 69 4.39 5.41 -1.56
C HIS A 69 5.47 5.13 -0.52
N SER A 70 6.59 4.50 -0.94
CA SER A 70 7.74 4.25 -0.08
C SER A 70 7.38 3.39 1.15
N ALA A 71 7.52 3.91 2.36
CA ALA A 71 7.03 3.27 3.58
C ALA A 71 5.50 3.03 3.55
N GLY A 72 4.73 3.85 2.83
CA GLY A 72 3.32 3.59 2.54
C GLY A 72 3.11 2.45 1.56
N GLY A 73 4.02 2.24 0.59
CA GLY A 73 4.00 1.08 -0.30
C GLY A 73 4.28 -0.23 0.44
N HIS A 74 5.16 -0.19 1.44
CA HIS A 74 5.33 -1.30 2.40
C HIS A 74 4.03 -1.58 3.17
N GLN A 75 3.36 -0.55 3.70
CA GLN A 75 2.08 -0.71 4.38
C GLN A 75 1.02 -1.32 3.47
N VAL A 76 0.91 -0.87 2.22
CA VAL A 76 0.01 -1.47 1.21
C VAL A 76 0.32 -2.95 1.04
N GLY A 77 1.58 -3.32 0.85
CA GLY A 77 1.98 -4.73 0.75
C GLY A 77 1.58 -5.56 1.98
N MET A 78 1.64 -4.99 3.18
CA MET A 78 1.19 -5.65 4.42
C MET A 78 -0.34 -5.67 4.59
N ILE A 79 -1.05 -4.69 4.02
CA ILE A 79 -2.52 -4.62 3.98
C ILE A 79 -3.07 -5.71 3.06
N ALA A 80 -2.45 -5.92 1.89
CA ALA A 80 -2.78 -6.97 0.93
C ALA A 80 -2.83 -8.38 1.55
N LEU A 81 -2.04 -8.59 2.60
CA LEU A 81 -1.88 -9.87 3.30
C LEU A 81 -2.80 -10.04 4.51
N THR A 82 -3.72 -9.10 4.74
CA THR A 82 -4.57 -9.11 5.93
C THR A 82 -5.69 -10.12 5.79
N ASP A 83 -5.84 -11.02 6.77
CA ASP A 83 -7.03 -11.85 6.90
C ASP A 83 -8.14 -11.02 7.56
N TRP A 84 -8.88 -10.26 6.74
CA TRP A 84 -9.93 -9.37 7.21
C TRP A 84 -11.04 -10.08 7.99
N GLN A 85 -11.30 -11.35 7.65
CA GLN A 85 -12.34 -12.13 8.29
C GLN A 85 -11.90 -12.61 9.67
N ALA A 86 -10.69 -13.15 9.80
CA ALA A 86 -10.15 -13.61 11.07
C ALA A 86 -9.80 -12.46 12.03
N ASP A 87 -9.14 -11.41 11.52
CA ASP A 87 -8.58 -10.34 12.34
C ASP A 87 -9.62 -9.27 12.70
N TYR A 88 -10.59 -9.01 11.82
CA TYR A 88 -11.53 -7.89 11.95
C TYR A 88 -13.01 -8.28 11.85
N GLY A 89 -13.33 -9.54 11.51
CA GLY A 89 -14.72 -9.97 11.27
C GLY A 89 -15.35 -9.26 10.07
N LEU A 90 -14.55 -8.88 9.08
CA LEU A 90 -14.96 -8.16 7.87
C LEU A 90 -14.86 -9.08 6.63
N PRO A 91 -15.49 -8.72 5.49
CA PRO A 91 -15.40 -9.54 4.30
C PRO A 91 -13.95 -9.85 3.91
N PRO A 92 -13.63 -11.09 3.53
CA PRO A 92 -12.26 -11.47 3.18
C PRO A 92 -11.72 -10.70 1.97
N ASP A 93 -12.60 -10.24 1.09
CA ASP A 93 -12.31 -9.43 -0.10
C ASP A 93 -12.56 -7.93 0.15
N LEU A 94 -12.41 -7.44 1.39
CA LEU A 94 -12.67 -6.04 1.74
C LEU A 94 -11.90 -5.05 0.85
N VAL A 95 -10.61 -5.34 0.58
CA VAL A 95 -9.78 -4.54 -0.34
C VAL A 95 -9.86 -5.18 -1.72
N LYS A 96 -10.23 -4.39 -2.73
CA LYS A 96 -10.46 -4.85 -4.10
C LYS A 96 -9.21 -4.82 -4.98
N GLY A 97 -8.18 -4.10 -4.55
CA GLY A 97 -6.90 -4.06 -5.23
C GLY A 97 -5.96 -3.04 -4.61
N ASP A 98 -4.66 -3.24 -4.86
CA ASP A 98 -3.60 -2.47 -4.24
C ASP A 98 -2.66 -1.82 -5.26
N VAL A 99 -2.11 -0.66 -4.85
CA VAL A 99 -1.21 0.15 -5.66
C VAL A 99 0.03 0.58 -4.85
N PRO A 100 0.97 -0.34 -4.56
CA PRO A 100 2.22 0.03 -3.92
C PRO A 100 3.15 0.75 -4.91
N VAL A 101 3.58 1.95 -4.54
CA VAL A 101 4.52 2.80 -5.30
C VAL A 101 5.85 2.83 -4.57
N SER A 102 6.92 2.37 -5.23
CA SER A 102 8.29 2.40 -4.68
C SER A 102 8.38 1.77 -3.28
N GLY A 103 7.61 0.70 -3.07
CA GLY A 103 7.47 0.05 -1.77
C GLY A 103 8.71 -0.76 -1.35
N LEU A 104 8.74 -1.11 -0.07
CA LEU A 104 9.71 -2.05 0.50
C LEU A 104 8.97 -3.34 0.83
N PHE A 105 9.45 -4.46 0.28
CA PHE A 105 8.80 -5.76 0.41
C PHE A 105 9.68 -6.78 1.16
N ASP A 106 10.98 -6.53 1.25
CA ASP A 106 11.94 -7.22 2.09
C ASP A 106 12.71 -6.19 2.94
N LEU A 107 12.54 -6.26 4.26
CA LEU A 107 13.19 -5.36 5.22
C LEU A 107 14.59 -5.84 5.64
N THR A 108 15.04 -7.02 5.20
CA THR A 108 16.35 -7.59 5.53
C THR A 108 17.52 -6.63 5.28
N PRO A 109 17.58 -5.89 4.15
CA PRO A 109 18.68 -4.97 3.90
C PRO A 109 18.77 -3.82 4.93
N PHE A 110 17.64 -3.42 5.52
CA PHE A 110 17.57 -2.26 6.42
C PHE A 110 18.27 -2.51 7.75
N ARG A 111 18.47 -3.77 8.13
CA ARG A 111 19.22 -4.15 9.34
C ARG A 111 20.65 -3.61 9.33
N TYR A 112 21.26 -3.51 8.15
CA TYR A 112 22.62 -3.05 7.97
C TYR A 112 22.70 -1.60 7.48
N SER A 113 21.56 -0.90 7.45
CA SER A 113 21.47 0.47 6.97
C SER A 113 21.62 1.50 8.08
N TRP A 114 21.88 2.74 7.68
CA TRP A 114 21.87 3.90 8.58
C TRP A 114 20.50 4.15 9.26
N LEU A 115 19.42 3.51 8.77
CA LEU A 115 18.08 3.60 9.35
C LEU A 115 17.88 2.68 10.55
N GLN A 116 18.76 1.69 10.77
CA GLN A 116 18.60 0.71 11.85
C GLN A 116 18.33 1.37 13.21
N PRO A 117 19.04 2.42 13.66
CA PRO A 117 18.83 2.97 15.01
C PRO A 117 17.43 3.58 15.19
N LYS A 118 16.78 3.97 14.09
CA LYS A 118 15.43 4.52 14.09
C LYS A 118 14.37 3.42 13.98
N LEU A 119 14.63 2.38 13.17
CA LEU A 119 13.66 1.32 12.90
C LEU A 119 13.69 0.20 13.96
N GLN A 120 14.82 0.02 14.64
CA GLN A 120 15.04 -0.98 15.70
C GLN A 120 14.67 -2.41 15.28
N LEU A 121 15.02 -2.78 14.04
CA LEU A 121 14.64 -4.06 13.45
C LEU A 121 15.47 -5.22 14.01
N ASP A 122 14.79 -6.18 14.61
CA ASP A 122 15.30 -7.52 14.87
C ASP A 122 14.89 -8.51 13.76
N HIS A 123 15.41 -9.74 13.84
CA HIS A 123 15.13 -10.79 12.86
C HIS A 123 13.63 -11.10 12.78
N ASP A 124 12.95 -11.17 13.92
CA ASP A 124 11.55 -11.56 13.97
C ASP A 124 10.66 -10.47 13.37
N THR A 125 10.97 -9.21 13.62
CA THR A 125 10.27 -8.06 13.02
C THR A 125 10.51 -8.03 11.52
N ILE A 126 11.75 -8.23 11.04
CA ILE A 126 12.04 -8.31 9.61
C ILE A 126 11.21 -9.41 8.96
N PHE A 127 11.20 -10.60 9.55
CA PHE A 127 10.44 -11.72 9.01
C PHE A 127 8.94 -11.39 8.97
N ARG A 128 8.35 -10.96 10.09
CA ARG A 128 6.91 -10.63 10.16
C ARG A 128 6.49 -9.45 9.28
N GLN A 129 7.37 -8.48 9.08
CA GLN A 129 7.06 -7.20 8.42
C GLN A 129 7.62 -7.10 7.00
N SER A 130 8.12 -8.20 6.42
CA SER A 130 8.49 -8.24 5.00
C SER A 130 7.38 -8.93 4.21
N PRO A 131 6.50 -8.19 3.52
CA PRO A 131 5.35 -8.78 2.84
C PRO A 131 5.76 -9.79 1.75
N LEU A 132 6.97 -9.69 1.19
CA LEU A 132 7.50 -10.66 0.23
C LEU A 132 7.53 -12.10 0.79
N PHE A 133 7.70 -12.28 2.09
CA PHE A 133 7.81 -13.61 2.70
C PHE A 133 6.47 -14.28 2.99
N HIS A 134 5.36 -13.57 2.77
CA HIS A 134 4.03 -13.99 3.20
C HIS A 134 3.00 -14.01 2.06
N VAL A 135 3.44 -13.91 0.80
CA VAL A 135 2.53 -13.96 -0.36
C VAL A 135 1.72 -15.27 -0.29
N PRO A 136 0.37 -15.21 -0.34
CA PRO A 136 -0.49 -16.39 -0.27
C PRO A 136 -0.25 -17.35 -1.44
N THR A 137 -0.67 -18.60 -1.29
CA THR A 137 -0.56 -19.61 -2.36
C THR A 137 -1.59 -19.44 -3.48
N ASP A 138 -2.69 -18.72 -3.22
CA ASP A 138 -3.71 -18.38 -4.20
C ASP A 138 -4.06 -16.89 -4.05
N THR A 139 -3.69 -16.11 -5.05
CA THR A 139 -3.99 -14.68 -5.16
C THR A 139 -4.80 -14.38 -6.43
N SER A 140 -5.42 -15.40 -7.04
CA SER A 140 -6.08 -15.31 -8.35
C SER A 140 -7.21 -14.27 -8.45
N ARG A 141 -7.76 -13.88 -7.30
CA ARG A 141 -8.86 -12.91 -7.17
C ARG A 141 -8.40 -11.50 -6.78
N PHE A 142 -7.11 -11.28 -6.56
CA PHE A 142 -6.61 -10.01 -6.04
C PHE A 142 -5.71 -9.33 -7.08
N PRO A 143 -6.19 -8.25 -7.74
CA PRO A 143 -5.40 -7.52 -8.71
C PRO A 143 -4.43 -6.54 -8.02
N LEU A 144 -3.25 -6.35 -8.62
CA LEU A 144 -2.17 -5.54 -8.07
C LEU A 144 -1.54 -4.66 -9.15
N VAL A 145 -1.44 -3.36 -8.90
CA VAL A 145 -0.65 -2.42 -9.72
C VAL A 145 0.60 -2.03 -8.94
N ILE A 146 1.75 -2.58 -9.29
CA ILE A 146 3.02 -2.27 -8.65
C ILE A 146 3.86 -1.34 -9.51
N THR A 147 4.36 -0.26 -8.92
CA THR A 147 5.12 0.73 -9.68
C THR A 147 6.35 1.23 -8.93
N VAL A 148 7.37 1.64 -9.67
CA VAL A 148 8.65 2.14 -9.14
C VAL A 148 9.23 3.19 -10.07
N GLY A 149 9.97 4.16 -9.53
CA GLY A 149 10.72 5.14 -10.32
C GLY A 149 11.90 4.50 -11.04
N GLY A 150 12.08 4.84 -12.32
CA GLY A 150 13.15 4.33 -13.16
C GLY A 150 14.55 4.80 -12.74
N ASP A 151 14.65 5.94 -12.07
CA ASP A 151 15.91 6.52 -11.57
C ASP A 151 16.13 6.25 -10.08
N GLU A 152 15.39 5.30 -9.50
CA GLU A 152 15.57 4.87 -8.12
C GLU A 152 16.77 3.93 -7.94
N PRO A 153 17.31 3.83 -6.70
CA PRO A 153 18.31 2.82 -6.39
C PRO A 153 17.85 1.42 -6.83
N PRO A 154 18.76 0.57 -7.36
CA PRO A 154 18.42 -0.74 -7.91
C PRO A 154 17.65 -1.66 -6.94
N ASP A 155 17.80 -1.44 -5.64
CA ASP A 155 17.10 -2.21 -4.61
C ASP A 155 15.58 -2.06 -4.70
N PHE A 156 15.06 -0.85 -4.97
CA PHE A 156 13.62 -0.63 -5.12
C PHE A 156 13.06 -1.38 -6.32
N GLN A 157 13.76 -1.35 -7.46
CA GLN A 157 13.34 -2.07 -8.66
C GLN A 157 13.40 -3.58 -8.46
N ARG A 158 14.45 -4.08 -7.78
CA ARG A 158 14.59 -5.50 -7.44
C ARG A 158 13.46 -5.97 -6.53
N GLN A 159 13.18 -5.23 -5.46
CA GLN A 159 12.12 -5.60 -4.52
C GLN A 159 10.73 -5.53 -5.17
N SER A 160 10.44 -4.48 -5.95
CA SER A 160 9.18 -4.37 -6.68
C SER A 160 8.97 -5.52 -7.66
N THR A 161 10.00 -5.87 -8.43
CA THR A 161 9.94 -7.02 -9.34
C THR A 161 9.76 -8.34 -8.58
N ALA A 162 10.53 -8.57 -7.52
CA ALA A 162 10.43 -9.81 -6.74
C ALA A 162 9.03 -10.00 -6.13
N PHE A 163 8.42 -8.93 -5.60
CA PHE A 163 7.07 -8.97 -5.09
C PHE A 163 6.04 -9.20 -6.20
N ALA A 164 6.18 -8.50 -7.33
CA ALA A 164 5.32 -8.71 -8.50
C ALA A 164 5.33 -10.17 -8.97
N ASP A 165 6.53 -10.76 -9.07
CA ASP A 165 6.71 -12.12 -9.56
C ASP A 165 6.15 -13.16 -8.57
N ALA A 166 6.31 -12.94 -7.26
CA ALA A 166 5.71 -13.80 -6.24
C ALA A 166 4.17 -13.81 -6.34
N TRP A 167 3.54 -12.63 -6.50
CA TRP A 167 2.10 -12.52 -6.68
C TRP A 167 1.62 -13.12 -8.01
N ARG A 168 2.36 -12.92 -9.11
CA ARG A 168 2.05 -13.59 -10.39
C ARG A 168 2.11 -15.10 -10.27
N ALA A 169 3.14 -15.63 -9.58
CA ALA A 169 3.30 -17.06 -9.37
C ALA A 169 2.16 -17.67 -8.54
N ALA A 170 1.56 -16.88 -7.64
CA ALA A 170 0.36 -17.24 -6.87
C ALA A 170 -0.96 -17.01 -7.63
N GLY A 171 -0.90 -16.51 -8.87
CA GLY A 171 -2.04 -16.39 -9.79
C GLY A 171 -2.67 -15.00 -9.92
N ALA A 172 -2.15 -13.97 -9.22
CA ALA A 172 -2.70 -12.62 -9.33
C ALA A 172 -2.50 -11.98 -10.71
N GLN A 173 -3.45 -11.13 -11.08
CA GLN A 173 -3.28 -10.20 -12.19
C GLN A 173 -2.41 -9.03 -11.72
N VAL A 174 -1.12 -9.06 -12.09
CA VAL A 174 -0.16 -8.03 -11.67
C VAL A 174 0.24 -7.14 -12.85
N ARG A 175 -0.12 -5.87 -12.76
CA ARG A 175 0.36 -4.81 -13.65
C ARG A 175 1.60 -4.17 -13.02
N GLN A 176 2.75 -4.31 -13.67
CA GLN A 176 3.97 -3.65 -13.23
C GLN A 176 4.28 -2.45 -14.12
N LEU A 177 4.61 -1.31 -13.52
CA LEU A 177 4.87 -0.05 -14.21
C LEU A 177 6.18 0.58 -13.72
N ASP A 178 7.14 0.69 -14.63
CA ASP A 178 8.33 1.49 -14.40
C ASP A 178 8.08 2.95 -14.85
N GLN A 179 8.28 3.89 -13.93
CA GLN A 179 8.08 5.31 -14.18
C GLN A 179 9.41 5.93 -14.64
N HIS A 180 9.61 5.94 -15.96
CA HIS A 180 10.84 6.48 -16.56
C HIS A 180 11.10 7.93 -16.13
N ASN A 181 12.37 8.28 -15.90
CA ASN A 181 12.82 9.60 -15.41
C ASN A 181 12.24 10.03 -14.06
N CYS A 182 11.66 9.09 -13.29
CA CYS A 182 11.20 9.38 -11.95
C CYS A 182 12.19 8.84 -10.92
N ASN A 183 12.59 9.71 -10.00
CA ASN A 183 13.30 9.30 -8.80
C ASN A 183 12.30 8.95 -7.68
N HIS A 184 12.83 8.56 -6.52
CA HIS A 184 12.02 8.10 -5.40
C HIS A 184 10.96 9.09 -4.93
N PHE A 185 11.19 10.41 -5.07
CA PHE A 185 10.24 11.43 -4.63
C PHE A 185 9.24 11.83 -5.72
N THR A 186 9.57 11.63 -6.99
CA THR A 186 8.70 11.99 -8.11
C THR A 186 7.86 10.83 -8.60
N ALA A 187 8.17 9.59 -8.21
CA ALA A 187 7.38 8.40 -8.55
C ALA A 187 5.91 8.43 -8.04
N VAL A 188 5.58 9.29 -7.09
CA VAL A 188 4.18 9.49 -6.64
C VAL A 188 3.46 10.58 -7.45
N ALA A 189 4.19 11.44 -8.15
CA ALA A 189 3.63 12.61 -8.84
C ALA A 189 2.70 12.23 -10.01
N GLY A 190 2.78 11.00 -10.52
CA GLY A 190 1.83 10.50 -11.52
C GLY A 190 0.37 10.61 -11.07
N PHE A 191 0.08 10.54 -9.77
CA PHE A 191 -1.27 10.74 -9.24
C PHE A 191 -1.82 12.17 -9.39
N GLU A 192 -0.97 13.16 -9.71
CA GLU A 192 -1.37 14.55 -9.91
C GLU A 192 -1.85 14.81 -11.35
N ASP A 193 -1.58 13.89 -12.28
CA ASP A 193 -1.97 13.98 -13.69
C ASP A 193 -2.95 12.85 -14.04
N PRO A 194 -4.24 13.16 -14.30
CA PRO A 194 -5.25 12.17 -14.68
C PRO A 194 -4.91 11.35 -15.93
N GLU A 195 -4.10 11.92 -16.84
CA GLU A 195 -3.69 11.26 -18.08
C GLU A 195 -2.40 10.44 -17.90
N SER A 196 -1.81 10.42 -16.69
CA SER A 196 -0.59 9.68 -16.44
C SER A 196 -0.80 8.18 -16.58
N ARG A 197 0.26 7.47 -16.99
CA ARG A 197 0.25 5.99 -17.04
C ARG A 197 -0.10 5.35 -15.69
N LEU A 198 0.22 6.02 -14.58
CA LEU A 198 -0.11 5.54 -13.24
C LEU A 198 -1.62 5.61 -13.00
N VAL A 199 -2.24 6.78 -13.23
CA VAL A 199 -3.68 6.95 -13.04
C VAL A 199 -4.46 6.03 -13.98
N GLN A 200 -4.07 5.94 -15.25
CA GLN A 200 -4.75 5.05 -16.21
C GLN A 200 -4.72 3.58 -15.75
N ALA A 201 -3.60 3.08 -15.24
CA ALA A 201 -3.54 1.72 -14.70
C ALA A 201 -4.35 1.52 -13.41
N VAL A 202 -4.47 2.57 -12.58
CA VAL A 202 -5.35 2.52 -11.41
C VAL A 202 -6.82 2.53 -11.81
N LEU A 203 -7.21 3.26 -12.85
CA LEU A 203 -8.57 3.20 -13.38
C LEU A 203 -8.87 1.81 -13.97
N GLU A 204 -7.96 1.25 -14.76
CA GLU A 204 -8.07 -0.13 -15.26
C GLU A 204 -8.20 -1.16 -14.13
N LEU A 205 -7.46 -0.98 -13.03
CA LEU A 205 -7.56 -1.80 -11.82
C LEU A 205 -8.95 -1.71 -11.17
N MET A 206 -9.58 -0.52 -11.21
CA MET A 206 -10.87 -0.26 -10.57
C MET A 206 -12.10 -0.69 -11.38
N ASP A 207 -11.91 -0.92 -12.69
CA ASP A 207 -12.97 -1.28 -13.65
C ASP A 207 -13.05 -2.79 -13.94
N GLY A 208 -12.04 -3.57 -13.52
CA GLY A 208 -11.99 -5.04 -13.68
C GLY A 208 -12.78 -5.80 -12.63
#